data_AF-A0A7R9ZHA6-F1
#
_entry.id   AF-A0A7R9ZHA6-F1
#
_cell.length_a   1.000
_cell.length_b   1.000
_cell.length_c   1.000
_cell.angle_alpha   90.00
_cell.angle_beta   90.00
_cell.angle_gamma   90.00
#
_symmetry.space_group_name_H-M   'P 1'
#
loop_
_entity.id
_entity.type
_entity.pdbx_description
1 polymer ?
#
loop_
_entity_poly.entity_id
_entity_poly.type
_entity_poly.pdbx_seq_one_letter_code
_entity_poly.pdbx_strand_id
1 'polypeptide(L)'
;SIEKPAPAEKGKMSDAEVEGKRYKVVWSCLLLVEMVMGNVACAAHFQTLATNVVGKVSELLRLFNQRTTHLVLGAGAIHSAARLKSINAKHLALVTQCLDLIAAILPHVRAALMAQLPSKNHALLVDLDRIKREY
;
A
#
# COMPACT_ATOMS: atom_id res chain seq x y z
N SER A 1 24.23 -12.66 31.10
CA SER A 1 23.57 -13.45 30.05
C SER A 1 23.23 -12.54 28.89
N ILE A 2 23.81 -12.79 27.72
CA ILE A 2 23.58 -11.99 26.51
C ILE A 2 22.24 -12.41 25.94
N GLU A 3 21.26 -11.51 25.96
CA GLU A 3 19.92 -11.72 25.40
C GLU A 3 20.04 -11.93 23.89
N LYS A 4 19.66 -13.12 23.41
CA LYS A 4 19.59 -13.42 21.98
C LYS A 4 18.49 -12.53 21.37
N PRO A 5 18.75 -11.84 20.24
CA PRO A 5 17.70 -11.10 19.56
C PRO A 5 16.60 -12.08 19.12
N ALA A 6 15.35 -11.72 19.41
CA ALA A 6 14.18 -12.48 19.04
C ALA A 6 14.21 -12.83 17.53
N PRO A 7 13.81 -14.04 17.12
CA PRO A 7 13.77 -14.41 15.72
C PRO A 7 12.82 -13.45 14.99
N ALA A 8 13.31 -12.81 13.91
CA ALA A 8 12.49 -11.98 13.04
C ALA A 8 11.23 -12.75 12.64
N GLU A 9 10.06 -12.28 13.08
CA GLU A 9 8.79 -12.93 12.77
C GLU A 9 8.70 -13.11 11.25
N LYS A 10 8.53 -14.37 10.82
CA LYS A 10 8.19 -14.66 9.43
C LYS A 10 6.89 -13.93 9.13
N GLY A 11 6.95 -12.86 8.33
CA GLY A 11 5.80 -12.04 8.00
C GLY A 11 4.63 -12.93 7.58
N LYS A 12 3.55 -12.90 8.35
CA LYS A 12 2.36 -13.73 8.10
C LYS A 12 1.84 -13.40 6.71
N MET A 13 1.82 -14.41 5.85
CA MET A 13 1.32 -14.32 4.49
C MET A 13 -0.20 -14.46 4.55
N SER A 14 -0.89 -13.57 3.85
CA SER A 14 -2.34 -13.50 3.83
C SER A 14 -2.84 -13.50 2.40
N ASP A 15 -4.03 -14.02 2.20
CA ASP A 15 -4.70 -14.01 0.91
C ASP A 15 -5.64 -12.80 0.81
N ALA A 16 -5.69 -12.18 -0.36
CA ALA A 16 -6.62 -11.11 -0.71
C ALA A 16 -7.26 -11.40 -2.07
N GLU A 17 -8.45 -10.87 -2.33
CA GLU A 17 -9.14 -11.03 -3.61
C GLU A 17 -9.73 -9.69 -4.07
N VAL A 18 -9.50 -9.35 -5.34
CA VAL A 18 -10.08 -8.18 -6.01
C VAL A 18 -10.61 -8.64 -7.35
N GLU A 19 -11.90 -8.42 -7.60
CA GLU A 19 -12.56 -8.77 -8.88
C GLU A 19 -12.33 -10.23 -9.31
N GLY A 20 -12.33 -11.16 -8.35
CA GLY A 20 -12.13 -12.61 -8.60
C GLY A 20 -10.66 -13.02 -8.81
N LYS A 21 -9.72 -12.08 -8.83
CA LYS A 21 -8.28 -12.37 -8.85
C LYS A 21 -7.74 -12.45 -7.43
N ARG A 22 -7.09 -13.58 -7.11
CA ARG A 22 -6.48 -13.83 -5.79
C ARG A 22 -5.02 -13.41 -5.75
N TYR A 23 -4.63 -12.85 -4.62
CA TYR A 23 -3.30 -12.31 -4.36
C TYR A 23 -2.75 -12.90 -3.05
N LYS A 24 -1.51 -13.36 -3.09
CA LYS A 24 -0.73 -13.70 -1.89
C LYS A 24 0.09 -12.49 -1.49
N VAL A 25 -0.25 -11.89 -0.36
CA VAL A 25 0.33 -10.64 0.11
C VAL A 25 0.88 -10.76 1.53
N VAL A 26 1.72 -9.81 1.90
CA VAL A 26 2.22 -9.68 3.27
C VAL A 26 1.28 -8.80 4.10
N TRP A 27 1.29 -9.00 5.41
CA TRP A 27 0.43 -8.24 6.33
C TRP A 27 0.55 -6.71 6.19
N SER A 28 1.75 -6.16 5.94
CA SER A 28 1.92 -4.72 5.76
C SER A 28 1.18 -4.16 4.54
N CYS A 29 0.96 -4.98 3.50
CA CYS A 29 0.13 -4.61 2.36
C CYS A 29 -1.34 -4.54 2.77
N LEU A 30 -1.83 -5.52 3.54
CA LEU A 30 -3.20 -5.49 4.07
C LEU A 30 -3.44 -4.30 5.00
N LEU A 31 -2.47 -3.99 5.86
CA LEU A 31 -2.53 -2.82 6.73
C LEU A 31 -2.67 -1.52 5.93
N LEU A 32 -1.95 -1.38 4.81
CA LEU A 32 -2.12 -0.24 3.91
C LEU A 32 -3.56 -0.18 3.38
N VAL A 33 -4.12 -1.30 2.91
CA VAL A 33 -5.50 -1.36 2.42
C VAL A 33 -6.48 -0.94 3.51
N GLU A 34 -6.31 -1.45 4.72
CA GLU A 34 -7.13 -1.08 5.89
C GLU A 34 -7.05 0.42 6.19
N MET A 35 -5.84 1.00 6.19
CA MET A 35 -5.64 2.43 6.39
C MET A 35 -6.31 3.27 5.28
N VAL A 36 -6.21 2.85 4.02
CA VAL A 36 -6.86 3.53 2.89
C VAL A 36 -8.38 3.46 3.02
N MET A 37 -8.94 2.29 3.36
CA MET A 37 -10.38 2.13 3.59
C MET A 37 -10.87 3.00 4.75
N GLY A 38 -10.15 3.03 5.87
CA GLY A 38 -10.47 3.90 7.01
C GLY A 38 -10.46 5.39 6.64
N ASN A 39 -9.51 5.81 5.79
CA ASN A 39 -9.46 7.16 5.25
C ASN A 39 -10.68 7.48 4.36
N VAL A 40 -11.04 6.58 3.44
CA VAL A 40 -12.23 6.73 2.59
C VAL A 40 -13.51 6.81 3.43
N ALA A 41 -13.65 5.95 4.45
CA ALA A 41 -14.78 5.99 5.38
C ALA A 41 -14.85 7.33 6.13
N CYS A 42 -13.71 7.85 6.58
CA CYS A 42 -13.62 9.17 7.21
C CYS A 42 -14.10 10.29 6.26
N ALA A 43 -13.70 10.27 4.99
CA ALA A 43 -14.20 11.25 4.01
C ALA A 43 -15.72 11.17 3.81
N ALA A 44 -16.30 9.97 3.88
CA ALA A 44 -17.75 9.78 3.79
C ALA A 44 -18.49 10.30 5.03
N HIS A 45 -17.89 10.21 6.21
CA HIS A 45 -18.50 10.67 7.47
C HIS A 45 -18.30 12.18 7.69
N PHE A 46 -17.15 12.71 7.27
CA PHE A 46 -16.74 14.09 7.45
C PHE A 46 -16.34 14.70 6.10
N GLN A 47 -17.33 15.12 5.30
CA GLN A 47 -17.10 15.67 3.95
C GLN A 47 -16.16 16.89 3.94
N THR A 48 -16.09 17.66 5.03
CA THR A 48 -15.15 18.78 5.19
C THR A 48 -13.68 18.33 5.19
N LEU A 49 -13.40 17.07 5.53
CA LEU A 49 -12.07 16.48 5.51
C LEU A 49 -11.76 15.75 4.20
N ALA A 50 -12.73 15.57 3.30
CA ALA A 50 -12.58 14.74 2.11
C ALA A 50 -11.39 15.16 1.22
N THR A 51 -11.12 16.46 1.07
CA THR A 51 -9.95 16.95 0.33
C THR A 51 -8.62 16.60 1.01
N ASN A 52 -8.56 16.69 2.34
CA ASN A 52 -7.36 16.32 3.11
C ASN A 52 -7.12 14.81 3.04
N VAL A 53 -8.20 14.03 3.06
CA VAL A 53 -8.15 12.57 2.92
C VAL A 53 -7.52 12.16 1.58
N VAL A 54 -7.85 12.82 0.46
CA VAL A 54 -7.19 12.53 -0.83
C VAL A 54 -5.68 12.65 -0.70
N GLY A 55 -5.19 13.77 -0.14
CA GLY A 55 -3.77 13.98 0.10
C GLY A 55 -3.15 12.90 0.99
N LYS A 56 -3.86 12.49 2.05
CA LYS A 56 -3.37 11.46 2.97
C LYS A 56 -3.28 10.07 2.33
N VAL A 57 -4.29 9.70 1.55
CA VAL A 57 -4.30 8.44 0.79
C VAL A 57 -3.16 8.44 -0.22
N SER A 58 -2.97 9.53 -0.97
CA SER A 58 -1.85 9.68 -1.90
C SER A 58 -0.48 9.54 -1.22
N GLU A 59 -0.31 10.14 -0.03
CA GLU A 59 0.93 10.03 0.76
C GLU A 59 1.19 8.58 1.20
N LEU A 60 0.18 7.88 1.73
CA LEU A 60 0.29 6.49 2.18
C LEU A 60 0.71 5.56 1.03
N LEU A 61 0.09 5.72 -0.14
CA LEU A 61 0.43 4.94 -1.34
C LEU A 61 1.88 5.20 -1.77
N ARG A 62 2.28 6.47 -1.92
CA ARG A 62 3.66 6.80 -2.31
C ARG A 62 4.68 6.28 -1.30
N LEU A 63 4.40 6.41 -0.01
CA LEU A 63 5.27 5.90 1.04
C LEU A 63 5.43 4.38 0.94
N PHE A 64 4.35 3.64 0.71
CA PHE A 64 4.42 2.20 0.52
C PHE A 64 5.22 1.81 -0.71
N ASN A 65 4.98 2.45 -1.86
CA ASN A 65 5.73 2.16 -3.09
C ASN A 65 7.23 2.46 -2.91
N GLN A 66 7.55 3.62 -2.34
CA GLN A 66 8.93 4.02 -2.06
C GLN A 66 9.64 3.01 -1.13
N ARG A 67 9.00 2.62 -0.02
CA ARG A 67 9.59 1.67 0.93
C ARG A 67 9.75 0.28 0.33
N THR A 68 8.76 -0.18 -0.42
CA THR A 68 8.79 -1.49 -1.08
C THR A 68 9.91 -1.55 -2.13
N THR A 69 9.97 -0.56 -3.02
CA THR A 69 11.02 -0.43 -4.03
C THR A 69 12.40 -0.32 -3.40
N HIS A 70 12.56 0.49 -2.35
CA HIS A 70 13.84 0.60 -1.63
C HIS A 70 14.29 -0.74 -1.01
N LEU A 71 13.38 -1.47 -0.37
CA LEU A 71 13.71 -2.76 0.25
C LEU A 71 14.09 -3.82 -0.78
N VAL A 72 13.44 -3.79 -1.95
CA VAL A 72 13.48 -4.89 -2.91
C VAL A 72 14.41 -4.61 -4.08
N LEU A 73 14.20 -3.51 -4.79
CA LEU A 73 15.04 -3.10 -5.92
C LEU A 73 16.30 -2.38 -5.44
N GLY A 74 16.19 -1.57 -4.37
CA GLY A 74 17.32 -0.87 -3.76
C GLY A 74 18.20 -1.74 -2.86
N ALA A 75 17.95 -3.05 -2.79
CA ALA A 75 18.60 -3.99 -1.87
C ALA A 75 18.59 -3.55 -0.39
N GLY A 76 17.71 -2.63 -0.01
CA GLY A 76 17.63 -2.06 1.34
C GLY A 76 17.32 -3.13 2.39
N ALA A 77 16.64 -4.22 2.02
CA ALA A 77 16.38 -5.35 2.90
C ALA A 77 17.67 -6.04 3.40
N ILE A 78 18.74 -6.05 2.59
CA ILE A 78 20.04 -6.63 2.96
C ILE A 78 20.73 -5.79 4.04
N HIS A 79 20.63 -4.46 3.92
CA HIS A 79 21.23 -3.50 4.86
C HIS A 79 20.31 -3.15 6.04
N SER A 80 19.07 -3.63 6.04
CA SER A 80 18.11 -3.38 7.11
C SER A 80 18.44 -4.16 8.38
N ALA A 81 17.81 -3.80 9.50
CA ALA A 81 17.93 -4.52 10.77
C ALA A 81 17.58 -6.02 10.66
N ALA A 82 16.79 -6.41 9.65
CA ALA A 82 16.45 -7.81 9.37
C ALA A 82 17.61 -8.63 8.75
N ARG A 83 18.69 -7.97 8.27
CA ARG A 83 19.92 -8.57 7.69
C ARG A 83 19.67 -9.81 6.83
N LEU A 84 18.82 -9.67 5.81
CA LEU A 84 18.61 -10.72 4.84
C LEU A 84 19.89 -10.97 4.03
N LYS A 85 20.33 -12.23 3.92
CA LYS A 85 21.53 -12.60 3.14
C LYS A 85 21.38 -12.31 1.65
N SER A 86 20.16 -12.38 1.12
CA SER A 86 19.86 -12.13 -0.29
C SER A 86 18.37 -11.86 -0.53
N ILE A 87 18.08 -11.19 -1.63
CA ILE A 87 16.73 -11.05 -2.19
C ILE A 87 16.59 -12.16 -3.22
N ASN A 88 15.59 -13.03 -3.04
CA ASN A 88 15.35 -14.17 -3.92
C ASN A 88 14.04 -14.00 -4.70
N ALA A 89 13.79 -14.91 -5.64
CA ALA A 89 12.59 -14.91 -6.47
C ALA A 89 11.28 -14.91 -5.66
N LYS A 90 11.25 -15.51 -4.47
CA LYS A 90 10.06 -15.53 -3.61
C LYS A 90 9.74 -14.13 -3.07
N HIS A 91 10.75 -13.36 -2.65
CA HIS A 91 10.53 -11.98 -2.21
C HIS A 91 10.02 -11.10 -3.36
N LEU A 92 10.61 -11.24 -4.55
CA LEU A 92 10.18 -10.52 -5.74
C LEU A 92 8.73 -10.86 -6.10
N ALA A 93 8.39 -12.15 -6.17
CA ALA A 93 7.04 -12.60 -6.51
C ALA A 93 5.99 -12.08 -5.51
N LEU A 94 6.29 -12.06 -4.21
CA LEU A 94 5.39 -11.52 -3.20
C LEU A 94 5.20 -10.01 -3.33
N VAL A 95 6.29 -9.29 -3.56
CA VAL A 95 6.26 -7.85 -3.76
C VAL A 95 5.45 -7.50 -5.01
N THR A 96 5.68 -8.19 -6.11
CA THR A 96 4.89 -8.03 -7.34
C THR A 96 3.40 -8.24 -7.08
N GLN A 97 3.01 -9.29 -6.33
CA GLN A 97 1.60 -9.49 -5.97
C GLN A 97 1.05 -8.39 -5.06
N CYS A 98 1.84 -7.85 -4.14
CA CYS A 98 1.40 -6.72 -3.32
C CYS A 98 1.18 -5.46 -4.18
N LEU A 99 2.12 -5.14 -5.08
CA LEU A 99 2.00 -3.96 -5.95
C LEU A 99 0.80 -4.09 -6.89
N ASP A 100 0.61 -5.27 -7.49
CA ASP A 100 -0.51 -5.57 -8.38
C ASP A 100 -1.86 -5.52 -7.65
N LEU A 101 -1.93 -5.96 -6.39
CA LEU A 101 -3.11 -5.77 -5.54
C LEU A 101 -3.42 -4.29 -5.35
N ILE A 102 -2.42 -3.46 -5.01
CA ILE A 102 -2.63 -2.02 -4.81
C ILE A 102 -3.05 -1.33 -6.11
N ALA A 103 -2.45 -1.70 -7.25
CA ALA A 103 -2.82 -1.19 -8.56
C ALA A 103 -4.28 -1.55 -8.93
N ALA A 104 -4.74 -2.75 -8.55
CA ALA A 104 -6.11 -3.21 -8.76
C ALA A 104 -7.14 -2.45 -7.92
N ILE A 105 -6.83 -2.07 -6.67
CA ILE A 105 -7.78 -1.35 -5.81
C ILE A 105 -7.86 0.16 -6.11
N LEU A 106 -6.82 0.76 -6.71
CA LEU A 106 -6.73 2.20 -6.93
C LEU A 106 -7.94 2.81 -7.68
N PRO A 107 -8.48 2.20 -8.74
CA PRO A 107 -9.70 2.68 -9.39
C PRO A 107 -10.91 2.75 -8.45
N HIS A 108 -11.08 1.76 -7.57
CA HIS A 108 -12.17 1.73 -6.59
C HIS A 108 -12.00 2.81 -5.52
N VAL A 109 -10.78 2.98 -5.02
CA VAL A 109 -10.44 4.06 -4.06
C VAL A 109 -10.72 5.43 -4.67
N ARG A 110 -10.28 5.64 -5.91
CA ARG A 110 -10.52 6.88 -6.66
C ARG A 110 -12.02 7.16 -6.82
N ALA A 111 -12.80 6.16 -7.23
CA ALA A 111 -14.25 6.30 -7.40
C ALA A 111 -14.95 6.62 -6.06
N ALA A 112 -14.56 5.93 -4.98
CA ALA A 112 -15.11 6.17 -3.66
C ALA A 112 -14.83 7.59 -3.15
N LEU A 113 -13.60 8.09 -3.33
CA LEU A 113 -13.25 9.47 -2.98
C LEU A 113 -13.94 10.50 -3.87
N MET A 114 -14.11 10.22 -5.16
CA MET A 114 -14.86 11.09 -6.07
C MET A 114 -16.30 11.33 -5.61
N ALA A 115 -16.94 10.29 -5.07
CA ALA A 115 -18.29 10.38 -4.53
C ALA A 115 -18.39 11.26 -3.27
N GLN A 116 -17.29 11.48 -2.55
CA GLN A 116 -17.26 12.33 -1.35
C GLN A 116 -16.82 13.77 -1.63
N LEU A 117 -16.40 14.08 -2.87
CA LEU A 117 -15.84 15.38 -3.23
C LEU A 117 -16.83 16.21 -4.07
N PRO A 118 -16.93 17.52 -3.82
CA PRO A 118 -17.55 18.44 -4.76
C PRO A 118 -16.84 18.41 -6.12
N SER A 119 -17.57 18.58 -7.22
CA SER A 119 -17.02 18.48 -8.59
C SER A 119 -15.81 19.40 -8.84
N LYS A 120 -15.79 20.58 -8.21
CA LYS A 120 -14.66 21.52 -8.28
C LYS A 120 -13.33 20.95 -7.77
N ASN A 121 -13.37 19.92 -6.92
CA ASN A 121 -12.21 19.30 -6.30
C ASN A 121 -11.82 17.98 -6.97
N HIS A 122 -12.54 17.53 -8.01
CA HIS A 122 -12.25 16.26 -8.70
C HIS A 122 -10.88 16.26 -9.39
N ALA A 123 -10.33 17.43 -9.72
CA ALA A 123 -8.98 17.57 -10.26
C ALA A 123 -7.90 16.99 -9.32
N LEU A 124 -8.14 16.95 -7.99
CA LEU A 124 -7.21 16.37 -7.02
C LEU A 124 -7.02 14.86 -7.23
N LEU A 125 -8.00 14.17 -7.81
CA LEU A 125 -7.95 12.73 -8.03
C LEU A 125 -6.98 12.31 -9.14
N VAL A 126 -6.54 13.26 -10.00
CA VAL A 126 -5.54 13.00 -11.03
C VAL A 126 -4.22 12.49 -10.45
N ASP A 127 -3.96 12.84 -9.19
CA ASP A 127 -2.77 12.40 -8.47
C ASP A 127 -2.82 10.90 -8.17
N LEU A 128 -4.00 10.34 -7.84
CA LEU A 128 -4.17 8.88 -7.70
C LEU A 128 -3.94 8.16 -9.04
N ASP A 129 -4.37 8.77 -10.14
CA ASP A 129 -4.12 8.24 -11.49
C ASP A 129 -2.62 8.27 -11.85
N ARG A 130 -1.87 9.25 -11.34
CA ARG A 130 -0.40 9.31 -11.46
C ARG A 130 0.25 8.22 -10.63
N ILE A 131 -0.11 8.11 -9.36
CA ILE A 131 0.39 7.08 -8.45
C ILE A 131 0.17 5.69 -9.03
N LYS A 132 -1.01 5.39 -9.58
CA LYS A 132 -1.29 4.09 -10.20
C LYS A 132 -0.27 3.69 -11.27
N ARG A 133 0.28 4.65 -12.02
CA ARG A 133 1.29 4.37 -13.07
C ARG A 133 2.69 4.09 -12.51
N GLU A 134 2.92 4.37 -11.23
CA GLU A 134 4.18 4.13 -10.54
C GLU A 134 4.22 2.75 -9.86
N TYR A 135 3.10 2.02 -9.85
CA TYR A 135 2.95 0.65 -9.36
C TYR A 135 2.99 -0.35 -10.51
#